data_AF-A0A524PTU1-F1
#
_entry.id   AF-A0A524PTU1-F1
#
_cell.length_a   1.000
_cell.length_b   1.000
_cell.length_c   1.000
_cell.angle_alpha   90.00
_cell.angle_beta   90.00
_cell.angle_gamma   90.00
#
_symmetry.space_group_name_H-M   'P 1'
#
loop_
_entity.id
_entity.type
_entity.pdbx_description
1 polymer ?
#
loop_
_entity_poly.entity_id
_entity_poly.type
_entity_poly.pdbx_seq_one_letter_code
_entity_poly.pdbx_strand_id
1 'polypeptide(L)'
;MIPIKELNELTAAAIAALFNRFGEDFTSVMIDTVVPIVNAVRKSGDRAVLDYSEKFDGVRPRPLIASEEEIETARRNTPPELYNAFLKAKKNIEEFHRLQLRDHIEQRRGDGTTLGVRYQPIDSA
;
A
#
# COMPACT_ATOMS: atom_id res chain seq x y z
N MET A 1 -28.88 -12.49 10.80
CA MET A 1 -29.20 -11.35 11.68
C MET A 1 -27.92 -11.01 12.43
N ILE A 2 -27.44 -9.75 12.36
CA ILE A 2 -26.23 -9.34 13.11
C ILE A 2 -26.64 -9.21 14.59
N PRO A 3 -25.94 -9.87 15.53
CA PRO A 3 -26.28 -9.78 16.94
C PRO A 3 -25.98 -8.37 17.48
N ILE A 4 -26.99 -7.72 18.06
CA ILE A 4 -26.84 -6.48 18.82
C ILE A 4 -26.53 -6.85 20.27
N LYS A 5 -25.49 -6.25 20.84
CA LYS A 5 -25.06 -6.47 22.22
C LYS A 5 -24.88 -5.13 22.91
N GLU A 6 -25.40 -4.99 24.12
CA GLU A 6 -25.20 -3.80 24.94
C GLU A 6 -23.87 -3.89 25.69
N LEU A 7 -23.02 -2.87 25.54
CA LEU A 7 -21.64 -2.91 26.06
C LEU A 7 -21.58 -3.10 27.58
N ASN A 8 -22.55 -2.53 28.30
CA ASN A 8 -22.68 -2.63 29.76
C ASN A 8 -23.15 -4.02 30.26
N GLU A 9 -23.68 -4.87 29.38
CA GLU A 9 -24.11 -6.24 29.68
C GLU A 9 -23.01 -7.27 29.39
N LEU A 10 -21.87 -6.84 28.85
CA LEU A 10 -20.77 -7.72 28.49
C LEU A 10 -19.79 -7.93 29.63
N THR A 11 -19.33 -9.17 29.75
CA THR A 11 -18.18 -9.49 30.61
C THR A 11 -16.90 -8.93 30.01
N ALA A 12 -15.89 -8.69 30.84
CA ALA A 12 -14.56 -8.29 30.36
C ALA A 12 -13.99 -9.25 29.30
N ALA A 13 -14.24 -10.55 29.43
CA ALA A 13 -13.85 -11.56 28.44
C ALA A 13 -14.59 -11.41 27.11
N ALA A 14 -15.90 -11.12 27.15
CA ALA A 14 -16.69 -10.86 25.94
C ALA A 14 -16.24 -9.57 25.23
N ILE A 15 -15.88 -8.54 26.00
CA ILE A 15 -15.30 -7.29 25.48
C ILE A 15 -13.93 -7.57 24.84
N ALA A 16 -13.05 -8.29 25.53
CA ALA A 16 -11.73 -8.66 25.00
C ALA A 16 -11.84 -9.48 23.70
N ALA A 17 -12.81 -10.39 23.61
CA ALA A 17 -13.07 -11.16 22.40
C ALA A 17 -13.57 -10.28 21.23
N LEU A 18 -14.38 -9.26 21.48
CA LEU A 18 -14.81 -8.30 20.44
C LEU A 18 -13.65 -7.46 19.91
N PHE A 19 -12.67 -7.14 20.76
CA PHE A 19 -11.48 -6.41 20.36
C PHE A 19 -10.35 -7.30 19.84
N ASN A 20 -10.49 -8.62 19.94
CA ASN A 20 -9.58 -9.56 19.33
C ASN A 20 -9.88 -9.70 17.83
N ARG A 21 -9.32 -8.80 17.03
CA ARG A 21 -9.52 -8.75 15.58
C ARG A 21 -8.76 -9.83 14.81
N PHE A 22 -7.75 -10.42 15.43
CA PHE A 22 -6.86 -11.40 14.81
C PHE A 22 -6.88 -12.69 15.62
N GLY A 23 -7.64 -13.68 15.16
CA GLY A 23 -7.83 -14.96 15.85
C GLY A 23 -6.70 -15.97 15.66
N GLU A 24 -5.80 -15.78 14.69
CA GLU A 24 -4.76 -16.76 14.35
C GLU A 24 -3.37 -16.13 14.26
N ASP A 25 -2.37 -16.93 14.65
CA ASP A 25 -0.95 -16.62 14.51
C ASP A 25 -0.52 -16.69 13.03
N PHE A 26 -0.11 -15.56 12.46
CA PHE A 26 0.34 -15.46 11.07
C PHE A 26 1.77 -15.93 10.84
N THR A 27 2.50 -16.32 11.89
CA THR A 27 3.91 -16.69 11.83
C THR A 27 4.15 -17.86 10.88
N SER A 28 3.30 -18.89 10.93
CA SER A 28 3.42 -20.06 10.04
C SER A 28 3.22 -19.67 8.58
N VAL A 29 2.17 -18.91 8.25
CA VAL A 29 1.90 -18.45 6.88
C VAL A 29 3.08 -17.60 6.36
N MET A 30 3.61 -16.72 7.21
CA MET A 30 4.78 -15.91 6.86
C MET A 30 6.01 -16.80 6.55
N ILE A 31 6.35 -17.73 7.45
CA ILE A 31 7.56 -18.55 7.35
C ILE A 31 7.45 -19.57 6.22
N ASP A 32 6.30 -20.23 6.09
CA ASP A 32 6.16 -21.39 5.20
C ASP A 32 5.74 -20.99 3.78
N THR A 33 5.13 -19.81 3.60
CA THR A 33 4.63 -19.37 2.29
C THR A 33 5.34 -18.11 1.78
N VAL A 34 5.33 -17.03 2.57
CA VAL A 34 5.85 -15.73 2.09
C VAL A 34 7.37 -15.74 1.95
N VAL A 35 8.09 -16.20 2.98
CA VAL A 35 9.56 -16.21 2.99
C VAL A 35 10.15 -17.01 1.81
N PRO A 36 9.65 -18.21 1.46
CA PRO A 36 10.10 -18.93 0.28
C PRO A 36 9.90 -18.17 -1.04
N ILE A 37 8.75 -17.50 -1.23
CA ILE A 37 8.46 -16.72 -2.45
C ILE A 37 9.44 -15.55 -2.56
N VAL A 38 9.61 -14.77 -1.48
CA VAL A 38 10.56 -13.65 -1.44
C VAL A 38 11.99 -14.12 -1.72
N ASN A 39 12.40 -15.26 -1.15
CA ASN A 39 13.72 -15.83 -1.40
C ASN A 39 13.90 -16.31 -2.84
N ALA A 40 12.86 -16.90 -3.46
CA ALA A 40 12.87 -17.31 -4.85
C ALA A 40 13.03 -16.11 -5.79
N VAL A 41 12.28 -15.02 -5.56
CA VAL A 41 12.40 -13.76 -6.32
C VAL A 41 13.77 -13.13 -6.11
N ARG A 42 14.28 -13.08 -4.87
CA ARG A 42 15.63 -12.58 -4.59
C ARG A 42 16.73 -13.37 -5.32
N LYS A 43 16.57 -14.69 -5.45
CA LYS A 43 17.55 -15.57 -6.10
C LYS A 43 17.45 -15.57 -7.62
N SER A 44 16.24 -15.48 -8.17
CA SER A 44 15.96 -15.78 -9.59
C SER A 44 15.29 -14.63 -10.35
N GLY A 45 15.04 -13.50 -9.70
CA GLY A 45 14.46 -12.28 -10.28
C GLY A 45 13.16 -12.55 -11.02
N ASP A 46 13.02 -11.91 -12.19
CA ASP A 46 11.86 -11.97 -13.09
C ASP A 46 11.44 -13.40 -13.43
N ARG A 47 12.37 -14.36 -13.50
CA ARG A 47 12.02 -15.75 -13.76
C ARG A 47 11.08 -16.29 -12.68
N ALA A 48 11.39 -16.05 -11.41
CA ALA A 48 10.51 -16.48 -10.30
C ALA A 48 9.17 -15.74 -10.34
N VAL A 49 9.16 -14.45 -10.68
CA VAL A 49 7.91 -13.68 -10.83
C VAL A 49 7.02 -14.31 -11.91
N LEU A 50 7.59 -14.64 -13.07
CA LEU A 50 6.87 -15.29 -14.17
C LEU A 50 6.38 -16.69 -13.79
N ASP A 51 7.20 -17.47 -13.09
CA ASP A 51 6.81 -18.81 -12.62
C ASP A 51 5.64 -18.73 -11.62
N TYR A 52 5.62 -17.72 -10.74
CA TYR A 52 4.51 -17.49 -9.81
C TYR A 52 3.26 -16.92 -10.50
N SER A 53 3.40 -16.01 -11.47
CA SER A 53 2.25 -15.50 -12.22
C SER A 53 1.59 -16.61 -13.05
N GLU A 54 2.38 -17.52 -13.65
CA GLU A 54 1.84 -18.68 -14.35
C GLU A 54 1.13 -19.64 -13.39
N LYS A 55 1.70 -19.85 -12.19
CA LYS A 55 1.13 -20.72 -11.17
C LYS A 55 -0.19 -20.19 -10.58
N PHE A 56 -0.26 -18.90 -10.28
CA PHE A 56 -1.39 -18.32 -9.53
C PHE A 56 -2.42 -17.64 -10.44
N ASP A 57 -1.97 -16.95 -11.48
CA ASP A 57 -2.81 -16.18 -12.39
C ASP A 57 -3.07 -16.90 -13.72
N GLY A 58 -2.32 -17.99 -13.99
CA GLY A 58 -2.42 -18.75 -15.24
C GLY A 58 -1.82 -18.05 -16.45
N VAL A 59 -1.08 -16.96 -16.25
CA VAL A 59 -0.49 -16.16 -17.32
C VAL A 59 1.01 -15.98 -17.14
N ARG A 60 1.74 -15.88 -18.25
CA ARG A 60 3.19 -15.64 -18.25
C ARG A 60 3.51 -14.38 -19.06
N PRO A 61 3.29 -13.17 -18.50
CA PRO A 61 3.38 -11.93 -19.25
C PRO A 61 4.78 -11.67 -19.79
N ARG A 62 4.86 -11.14 -21.01
CA ARG A 62 6.14 -10.76 -21.63
C ARG A 62 5.90 -9.57 -22.55
N PRO A 63 6.32 -8.34 -22.19
CA PRO A 63 7.10 -7.95 -21.00
C PRO A 63 6.34 -8.03 -19.66
N LEU A 64 7.07 -7.94 -18.53
CA LEU A 64 6.48 -7.80 -17.17
C LEU A 64 5.90 -6.41 -16.92
N ILE A 65 6.42 -5.40 -17.60
CA ILE A 65 6.02 -4.00 -17.49
C ILE A 65 5.06 -3.72 -18.65
N ALA A 66 3.90 -3.15 -18.36
CA ALA A 66 2.94 -2.73 -19.38
C ALA A 66 3.56 -1.68 -20.31
N SER A 67 3.32 -1.80 -21.61
CA SER A 67 3.81 -0.84 -22.59
C SER A 67 2.96 0.44 -22.59
N GLU A 68 3.53 1.54 -23.11
CA GLU A 68 2.81 2.80 -23.25
C GLU A 68 1.56 2.63 -24.13
N GLU A 69 1.66 1.81 -25.17
CA GLU A 69 0.55 1.51 -26.08
C GLU A 69 -0.58 0.74 -25.38
N GLU A 70 -0.25 -0.20 -24.49
CA GLU A 70 -1.22 -0.94 -23.68
C GLU A 70 -1.95 0.02 -22.73
N ILE A 71 -1.21 0.90 -22.06
CA ILE A 71 -1.75 1.91 -21.14
C ILE A 71 -2.68 2.87 -21.90
N GLU A 72 -2.25 3.43 -23.02
CA GLU A 72 -3.06 4.36 -23.81
C GLU A 72 -4.28 3.69 -24.42
N THR A 73 -4.18 2.41 -24.79
CA THR A 73 -5.32 1.63 -25.27
C THR A 73 -6.34 1.42 -24.15
N ALA A 74 -5.90 1.04 -22.95
CA ALA A 74 -6.77 0.93 -21.78
C ALA A 74 -7.45 2.26 -21.42
N ARG A 75 -6.69 3.37 -21.49
CA ARG A 75 -7.23 4.72 -21.27
C ARG A 75 -8.33 5.07 -22.28
N ARG A 76 -8.11 4.83 -23.57
CA ARG A 76 -9.12 5.08 -24.62
C ARG A 76 -10.36 4.21 -24.47
N ASN A 77 -10.19 2.97 -23.98
CA ASN A 77 -11.30 2.04 -23.76
C ASN A 77 -12.07 2.31 -22.46
N THR A 78 -11.59 3.24 -21.61
CA THR A 78 -12.27 3.61 -20.37
C THR A 78 -13.42 4.57 -20.65
N PRO A 79 -14.64 4.31 -20.17
CA PRO A 79 -15.77 5.21 -20.36
C PRO A 79 -15.49 6.63 -19.83
N PRO A 80 -15.88 7.70 -20.54
CA PRO A 80 -15.56 9.08 -20.14
C PRO A 80 -16.03 9.44 -18.73
N GLU A 81 -17.20 8.96 -18.31
CA GLU A 81 -17.74 9.20 -16.97
C GLU A 81 -16.85 8.60 -15.87
N LEU A 82 -16.38 7.37 -16.07
CA LEU A 82 -15.50 6.69 -15.12
C LEU A 82 -14.13 7.38 -15.06
N TYR A 83 -13.57 7.76 -16.21
CA TYR A 83 -12.32 8.50 -16.27
C TYR A 83 -12.41 9.85 -15.52
N ASN A 84 -13.49 10.60 -15.74
CA ASN A 84 -13.73 11.86 -15.04
C ASN A 84 -13.93 11.67 -13.53
N ALA A 85 -14.54 10.57 -13.09
CA ALA A 85 -14.65 10.22 -11.68
C ALA A 85 -13.27 10.01 -11.03
N PHE A 86 -12.36 9.29 -11.70
CA PHE A 86 -10.98 9.12 -11.23
C PHE A 86 -10.21 10.45 -11.21
N LEU A 87 -10.36 11.32 -12.21
CA LEU A 87 -9.74 12.65 -12.20
C LEU A 87 -10.22 13.52 -11.04
N LYS A 88 -11.51 13.45 -10.70
CA LYS A 88 -12.06 14.14 -9.53
C LYS A 88 -11.50 13.57 -8.23
N ALA A 89 -11.43 12.25 -8.10
CA ALA A 89 -10.83 11.59 -6.94
C ALA A 89 -9.35 11.99 -6.77
N LYS A 90 -8.58 11.96 -7.87
CA LYS A 90 -7.18 12.42 -7.93
C LYS A 90 -7.05 13.85 -7.40
N LYS A 91 -7.87 14.78 -7.89
CA LYS A 91 -7.84 16.18 -7.45
C LYS A 91 -8.03 16.31 -5.94
N ASN A 92 -9.03 15.63 -5.39
CA ASN A 92 -9.33 15.69 -3.96
C ASN A 92 -8.21 15.07 -3.11
N ILE A 93 -7.63 13.95 -3.56
CA ILE A 93 -6.51 13.29 -2.89
C ILE A 93 -5.28 14.21 -2.90
N GLU A 94 -4.92 14.78 -4.05
CA GLU A 94 -3.79 15.70 -4.16
C GLU A 94 -3.98 16.95 -3.30
N GLU A 95 -5.18 17.55 -3.32
CA GLU A 95 -5.51 18.72 -2.52
C GLU A 95 -5.27 18.44 -1.04
N PHE A 96 -5.81 17.33 -0.52
CA PHE A 96 -5.66 16.98 0.89
C PHE A 96 -4.21 16.65 1.28
N HIS A 97 -3.47 15.88 0.47
CA HIS A 97 -2.08 15.54 0.77
C HIS A 97 -1.13 16.74 0.66
N ARG A 98 -1.42 17.70 -0.23
CA ARG A 98 -0.66 18.96 -0.29
C ARG A 98 -0.75 19.77 0.99
N LEU A 99 -1.88 19.75 1.69
CA LEU A 99 -2.04 20.41 3.01
C LEU A 99 -1.13 19.81 4.09
N GLN A 100 -0.58 18.61 3.88
CA GLN A 100 0.26 17.89 4.84
C GLN A 100 1.76 18.11 4.59
N LEU A 101 2.14 18.82 3.53
CA LEU A 101 3.54 19.16 3.27
C LEU A 101 4.11 19.98 4.42
N ARG A 102 5.27 19.55 4.92
CA ARG A 102 5.96 20.20 6.03
C ARG A 102 7.07 21.08 5.50
N ASP A 103 7.07 22.32 5.94
CA ASP A 103 8.20 23.21 5.70
C ASP A 103 9.43 22.73 6.48
N HIS A 104 10.60 23.00 5.91
CA HIS A 104 11.85 22.81 6.66
C HIS A 104 11.89 23.74 7.86
N ILE A 105 12.47 23.27 8.95
CA ILE A 105 12.70 24.07 10.14
C ILE A 105 14.15 24.55 10.08
N GLU A 106 14.38 25.85 10.25
CA GLU A 106 15.73 26.44 10.34
C GLU A 106 15.76 27.50 11.45
N GLN A 107 16.77 27.44 12.32
CA GLN A 107 16.98 28.36 13.41
C GLN A 107 18.46 28.73 13.50
N ARG A 108 18.75 30.02 13.33
CA ARG A 108 20.08 30.59 13.55
C ARG A 108 20.23 31.06 15.00
N ARG A 109 21.31 30.64 15.65
CA ARG A 109 21.65 31.00 17.02
C ARG A 109 22.61 32.19 17.06
N GLY A 110 22.66 32.86 18.22
CA GLY A 110 23.53 34.02 18.44
C GLY A 110 25.03 33.71 18.38
N ASP A 111 25.43 32.45 18.49
CA ASP A 111 26.80 31.96 18.32
C ASP A 111 27.18 31.72 16.84
N GLY A 112 26.27 31.99 15.90
CA GLY A 112 26.48 31.79 14.46
C GLY A 112 26.07 30.40 13.94
N THR A 113 25.70 29.47 14.82
CA THR A 113 25.27 28.10 14.43
C THR A 113 23.86 28.11 13.84
N THR A 114 23.57 27.22 12.88
CA THR A 114 22.23 27.00 12.34
C THR A 114 21.77 25.57 12.61
N LEU A 115 20.54 25.40 13.07
CA LEU A 115 19.93 24.11 13.41
C LEU A 115 18.59 23.96 12.72
N GLY A 116 18.16 22.73 12.44
CA GLY A 116 16.93 22.54 11.70
C GLY A 116 16.56 21.10 11.40
N VAL A 117 15.43 20.94 10.73
CA VAL A 117 14.93 19.66 10.19
C VAL A 117 14.64 19.87 8.71
N ARG A 118 15.16 18.97 7.87
CA ARG A 118 14.87 18.94 6.43
C ARG A 118 14.04 17.70 6.11
N TYR A 119 13.00 17.90 5.32
CA TYR A 119 12.17 16.82 4.78
C TYR A 119 12.60 16.57 3.34
N GLN A 120 13.03 15.35 3.02
CA GLN A 120 13.45 14.97 1.67
C GLN A 120 12.60 13.79 1.19
N PRO A 121 12.30 13.71 -0.13
CA PRO A 121 11.67 12.52 -0.68
C PRO A 121 12.61 11.32 -0.52
N ILE A 122 12.02 10.13 -0.48
CA ILE A 122 12.76 8.88 -0.70
C ILE A 122 13.10 8.75 -2.18
N ASP A 123 14.24 8.14 -2.50
CA ASP A 123 14.73 8.04 -3.89
C ASP A 123 13.84 7.16 -4.77
N SER A 124 13.22 6.14 -4.19
CA SER A 124 12.31 5.22 -4.85
C SER A 124 11.27 4.72 -3.84
N ALA A 125 10.00 4.75 -4.25
CA ALA A 125 8.83 4.37 -3.46
C ALA A 125 8.08 3.22 -4.14
#